data_AF-A0A351YA66-F1
#
_entry.id   AF-A0A351YA66-F1
#
_cell.length_a   1.000
_cell.length_b   1.000
_cell.length_c   1.000
_cell.angle_alpha   90.00
_cell.angle_beta   90.00
_cell.angle_gamma   90.00
#
_symmetry.space_group_name_H-M   'P 1'
#
loop_
_entity.id
_entity.type
_entity.pdbx_description
1 polymer ?
#
loop_
_entity_poly.entity_id
_entity_poly.type
_entity_poly.pdbx_seq_one_letter_code
_entity_poly.pdbx_strand_id
1 'polypeptide(L)'
;MLNVAYRVFLYSYAYLAISGFKIGENEETSFGKTLKKIFLNPVILATLVGMVLWFMQAIPGVNFVHKDWLTTNVDPKMYALWRFDVTLPWIHPVVKTLGGLSSPLVWLAIGCTLGNASIKEAATDKYAWIFSVIKVFGAPLVVLGILAFVEWIATLCGYPQLISAETMQSSLMMWMVPPATVAVAYCINFDKEKQMASNTSVISTLLAVPGIVIWVLIITLLTASGFFPSVAA
;
A
#
# COMPACT_ATOMS: atom_id res chain seq x y z
N MET A 1 -3.95 -7.79 1.93
CA MET A 1 -4.46 -8.24 0.60
C MET A 1 -4.90 -7.10 -0.34
N LEU A 2 -4.92 -5.82 0.10
CA LEU A 2 -5.25 -4.65 -0.75
C LEU A 2 -4.16 -4.22 -1.77
N ASN A 3 -2.98 -4.84 -1.76
CA ASN A 3 -1.82 -4.37 -2.52
C ASN A 3 -1.91 -4.67 -4.03
N VAL A 4 -2.59 -5.76 -4.43
CA VAL A 4 -2.67 -6.15 -5.86
C VAL A 4 -3.75 -5.38 -6.58
N ALA A 5 -4.98 -5.35 -6.06
CA ALA A 5 -6.05 -4.54 -6.63
C ALA A 5 -5.63 -3.07 -6.76
N TYR A 6 -5.07 -2.49 -5.70
CA TYR A 6 -4.53 -1.13 -5.71
C TYR A 6 -3.50 -0.92 -6.83
N ARG A 7 -2.49 -1.78 -6.96
CA ARG A 7 -1.48 -1.66 -8.01
C ARG A 7 -2.09 -1.79 -9.40
N VAL A 8 -2.97 -2.76 -9.61
CA VAL A 8 -3.66 -2.93 -10.89
C VAL A 8 -4.44 -1.66 -11.23
N PHE A 9 -5.25 -1.12 -10.31
CA PHE A 9 -5.99 0.13 -10.54
C PHE A 9 -5.07 1.32 -10.81
N LEU A 10 -3.97 1.44 -10.08
CA LEU A 10 -3.08 2.61 -10.21
C LEU A 10 -2.29 2.58 -11.51
N TYR A 11 -1.74 1.43 -11.89
CA TYR A 11 -1.01 1.29 -13.13
C TYR A 11 -1.92 1.18 -14.37
N SER A 12 -3.21 0.87 -14.20
CA SER A 12 -4.19 0.83 -15.30
C SER A 12 -5.02 2.10 -15.40
N TYR A 13 -5.93 2.33 -14.45
CA TYR A 13 -6.90 3.40 -14.48
C TYR A 13 -6.24 4.78 -14.36
N ALA A 14 -5.30 4.98 -13.43
CA ALA A 14 -4.64 6.28 -13.32
C ALA A 14 -3.81 6.60 -14.57
N TYR A 15 -3.16 5.60 -15.18
CA TYR A 15 -2.47 5.77 -16.46
C TYR A 15 -3.46 6.20 -17.56
N LEU A 16 -4.58 5.51 -17.72
CA LEU A 16 -5.58 5.82 -18.75
C LEU A 16 -6.23 7.20 -18.53
N ALA A 17 -6.60 7.52 -17.29
CA ALA A 17 -7.25 8.78 -16.95
C ALA A 17 -6.31 9.98 -17.14
N ILE A 18 -5.03 9.85 -16.80
CA ILE A 18 -4.06 10.96 -16.84
C ILE A 18 -3.45 11.11 -18.24
N SER A 19 -3.20 10.01 -18.96
CA SER A 19 -2.66 10.07 -20.32
C SER A 19 -3.59 10.72 -21.33
N GLY A 20 -4.89 10.84 -21.02
CA GLY A 20 -5.88 11.44 -21.91
C GLY A 20 -6.16 10.62 -23.17
N PHE A 21 -5.64 9.39 -23.27
CA PHE A 21 -5.94 8.48 -24.37
C PHE A 21 -7.41 8.05 -24.27
N LYS A 22 -8.23 8.47 -25.25
CA LYS A 22 -9.50 7.78 -25.51
C LYS A 22 -9.18 6.41 -26.08
N ILE A 23 -9.69 5.37 -25.42
CA ILE A 23 -9.60 4.00 -25.91
C ILE A 23 -10.24 3.95 -27.31
N GLY A 24 -9.45 3.62 -28.34
CA GLY A 24 -9.96 3.39 -29.70
C GLY A 24 -9.82 4.54 -30.72
N GLU A 25 -9.08 5.61 -30.41
CA GLU A 25 -8.96 6.76 -31.34
C GLU A 25 -7.90 6.57 -32.46
N ASN A 26 -6.95 5.62 -32.35
CA ASN A 26 -5.93 5.31 -33.37
C ASN A 26 -5.41 3.85 -33.32
N GLU A 27 -4.83 3.35 -34.42
CA GLU A 27 -4.29 1.97 -34.58
C GLU A 27 -3.09 1.66 -33.64
N GLU A 28 -2.43 2.69 -33.12
CA GLU A 28 -1.41 2.62 -32.06
C GLU A 28 -1.99 2.63 -30.63
N THR A 29 -3.25 3.05 -30.46
CA THR A 29 -4.01 3.06 -29.17
C THR A 29 -5.01 1.92 -29.08
N SER A 30 -4.73 0.80 -29.76
CA SER A 30 -5.50 -0.44 -29.60
C SER A 30 -5.52 -0.86 -28.13
N PHE A 31 -6.73 -1.08 -27.60
CA PHE A 31 -6.99 -1.50 -26.23
C PHE A 31 -6.07 -2.65 -25.78
N GLY A 32 -5.76 -3.59 -26.69
CA GLY A 32 -4.85 -4.71 -26.43
C GLY A 32 -3.38 -4.31 -26.26
N LYS A 33 -2.86 -3.30 -26.97
CA LYS A 33 -1.48 -2.82 -26.82
C LYS A 33 -1.31 -2.03 -25.52
N THR A 34 -2.31 -1.22 -25.16
CA THR A 34 -2.34 -0.48 -23.89
C THR A 34 -2.50 -1.42 -22.69
N LEU A 35 -3.39 -2.42 -22.78
CA LEU A 35 -3.50 -3.49 -21.79
C LEU A 35 -2.21 -4.27 -21.64
N LYS A 36 -1.55 -4.65 -22.74
CA LYS A 36 -0.24 -5.31 -22.68
C LYS A 36 0.79 -4.44 -21.97
N LYS A 37 0.90 -3.14 -22.28
CA LYS A 37 1.84 -2.23 -21.59
C LYS A 37 1.57 -2.12 -20.09
N ILE A 38 0.29 -2.08 -19.70
CA ILE A 38 -0.13 -2.00 -18.29
C ILE A 38 0.15 -3.32 -17.57
N PHE A 39 -0.30 -4.46 -18.11
CA PHE A 39 -0.13 -5.77 -17.47
C PHE A 39 1.30 -6.31 -17.53
N LEU A 40 2.09 -5.98 -18.55
CA LEU A 40 3.52 -6.31 -18.61
C LEU A 40 4.38 -5.34 -17.78
N ASN A 41 3.79 -4.44 -17.00
CA ASN A 41 4.55 -3.68 -16.03
C ASN A 41 5.26 -4.67 -15.07
N PRO A 42 6.60 -4.62 -14.96
CA PRO A 42 7.37 -5.54 -14.10
C PRO A 42 6.83 -5.57 -12.67
N VAL A 43 6.31 -4.46 -12.18
CA VAL A 43 5.71 -4.34 -10.84
C VAL A 43 4.43 -5.16 -10.71
N ILE A 44 3.54 -5.14 -11.72
CA ILE A 44 2.29 -5.91 -11.73
C ILE A 44 2.61 -7.39 -11.90
N LEU A 45 3.49 -7.74 -12.84
CA LEU A 45 3.94 -9.12 -13.04
C LEU A 45 4.54 -9.71 -11.75
N ALA A 46 5.44 -8.98 -11.10
CA ALA A 46 6.04 -9.42 -9.84
C ALA A 46 5.01 -9.61 -8.72
N THR A 47 3.97 -8.76 -8.65
CA THR A 47 2.91 -8.92 -7.63
C THR A 47 1.97 -10.09 -7.94
N LEU A 48 1.65 -10.34 -9.21
CA LEU A 48 0.85 -11.50 -9.62
C LEU A 48 1.62 -12.81 -9.42
N VAL A 49 2.88 -12.86 -9.84
CA VAL A 49 3.76 -14.01 -9.59
C VAL A 49 3.92 -14.25 -8.09
N GLY A 50 4.14 -13.20 -7.30
CA GLY A 50 4.20 -13.31 -5.85
C GLY A 50 2.91 -13.87 -5.22
N MET A 51 1.74 -13.45 -5.72
CA MET A 51 0.46 -13.99 -5.29
C MET A 51 0.31 -15.47 -5.66
N VAL A 52 0.65 -15.86 -6.88
CA VAL A 52 0.60 -17.25 -7.34
C VAL A 52 1.55 -18.11 -6.52
N LEU A 53 2.80 -17.67 -6.32
CA LEU A 53 3.77 -18.37 -5.49
C LEU A 53 3.31 -18.50 -4.04
N TRP A 54 2.64 -17.49 -3.49
CA TRP A 54 2.03 -17.54 -2.16
C TRP A 54 0.90 -18.58 -2.10
N PHE A 55 -0.01 -18.62 -3.08
CA PHE A 55 -1.04 -19.67 -3.17
C PHE A 55 -0.44 -21.07 -3.32
N MET A 56 0.63 -21.20 -4.11
CA MET A 56 1.33 -22.47 -4.28
C MET A 56 2.06 -22.96 -3.01
N GLN A 57 2.21 -22.12 -1.98
CA GLN A 57 2.68 -22.58 -0.66
C GLN A 57 1.71 -23.56 0.00
N ALA A 58 0.43 -23.55 -0.39
CA ALA A 58 -0.58 -24.47 0.13
C ALA A 58 -0.48 -25.89 -0.43
N ILE A 59 0.33 -26.11 -1.48
CA ILE A 59 0.56 -27.43 -2.07
C ILE A 59 1.85 -28.02 -1.45
N PRO A 60 1.76 -29.00 -0.55
CA PRO A 60 2.94 -29.68 0.00
C PRO A 60 3.63 -30.46 -1.12
N GLY A 61 4.89 -30.10 -1.41
CA GLY A 61 5.58 -30.61 -2.62
C GLY A 61 6.93 -31.27 -2.36
N VAL A 62 7.59 -31.00 -1.23
CA VAL A 62 8.92 -31.57 -0.93
C VAL A 62 9.04 -31.99 0.53
N ASN A 63 9.47 -33.24 0.73
CA ASN A 63 9.85 -33.78 2.03
C ASN A 63 11.21 -33.21 2.43
N PHE A 64 11.26 -32.37 3.47
CA PHE A 64 12.52 -31.99 4.09
C PHE A 64 12.63 -32.65 5.47
N VAL A 65 13.70 -33.42 5.64
CA VAL A 65 14.11 -33.96 6.95
C VAL A 65 14.82 -32.83 7.69
N HIS A 66 14.17 -32.26 8.71
CA HIS A 66 14.85 -31.36 9.64
C HIS A 66 15.76 -32.23 10.52
N LYS A 67 17.08 -32.18 10.30
CA LYS A 67 18.03 -32.69 11.29
C LYS A 67 18.25 -31.57 12.30
N ASP A 68 17.46 -31.60 13.37
CA ASP A 68 17.84 -30.90 14.60
C ASP A 68 19.11 -31.58 15.11
N TRP A 69 20.18 -30.83 15.29
CA TRP A 69 21.46 -31.39 15.76
C TRP A 69 21.41 -31.82 17.25
N LEU A 70 20.31 -31.54 17.95
CA LEU A 70 20.08 -31.84 19.37
C LEU A 70 18.96 -32.86 19.64
N THR A 71 18.12 -33.19 18.66
CA THR A 71 16.95 -34.07 18.85
C THR A 71 16.87 -35.09 17.73
N THR A 72 17.12 -36.35 18.09
CA THR A 72 17.04 -37.55 17.23
C THR A 72 15.58 -37.92 16.88
N ASN A 73 14.70 -36.94 16.65
CA ASN A 73 13.33 -37.18 16.19
C ASN A 73 13.18 -36.55 14.81
N VAL A 74 13.18 -37.43 13.81
CA VAL A 74 13.06 -37.07 12.40
C VAL A 74 11.58 -37.08 12.04
N ASP A 75 10.89 -35.96 12.31
CA ASP A 75 9.53 -35.77 11.78
C ASP A 75 9.62 -35.24 10.34
N PRO A 76 9.20 -36.02 9.32
CA PRO A 76 9.17 -35.54 7.95
C PRO A 76 8.05 -34.52 7.79
N LYS A 77 8.38 -33.23 7.84
CA LYS A 77 7.44 -32.16 7.50
C LYS A 77 7.58 -31.82 6.01
N MET A 78 6.44 -31.88 5.31
CA MET A 78 6.36 -31.45 3.91
C MET A 78 6.28 -29.93 3.83
N TYR A 79 7.15 -29.34 3.02
CA TYR A 79 7.16 -27.92 2.73
C TYR A 79 6.96 -27.70 1.22
N ALA A 80 6.49 -26.52 0.82
CA ALA A 80 6.46 -26.14 -0.59
C ALA A 80 7.89 -25.85 -1.10
N LEU A 81 8.21 -26.20 -2.35
CA LEU A 81 9.54 -26.01 -2.95
C LEU A 81 10.04 -24.56 -2.88
N TRP A 82 9.11 -23.62 -2.96
CA TRP A 82 9.35 -22.18 -2.97
C TRP A 82 9.53 -21.56 -1.56
N ARG A 83 9.43 -22.37 -0.49
CA ARG A 83 9.81 -21.91 0.86
C ARG A 83 11.32 -21.93 1.02
N PHE A 84 11.97 -20.91 0.44
CA PHE A 84 13.44 -20.77 0.48
C PHE A 84 14.02 -20.82 1.89
N ASP A 85 13.23 -20.48 2.92
CA ASP A 85 13.58 -20.63 4.34
C ASP A 85 14.04 -22.06 4.70
N VAL A 86 13.41 -23.07 4.11
CA VAL A 86 13.74 -24.49 4.35
C VAL A 86 14.48 -25.10 3.16
N THR A 87 14.12 -24.70 1.93
CA THR A 87 14.62 -25.35 0.71
C THR A 87 15.97 -24.82 0.24
N LEU A 88 16.31 -23.56 0.52
CA LEU A 88 17.59 -22.93 0.19
C LEU A 88 18.12 -22.05 1.35
N PRO A 89 18.52 -22.65 2.48
CA PRO A 89 18.96 -21.92 3.67
C PRO A 89 20.22 -21.07 3.45
N TRP A 90 21.02 -21.33 2.41
CA TRP A 90 22.20 -20.52 2.07
C TRP A 90 21.85 -19.21 1.33
N ILE A 91 20.74 -19.17 0.58
CA ILE A 91 20.27 -17.96 -0.14
C ILE A 91 19.21 -17.21 0.67
N HIS A 92 18.47 -17.90 1.53
CA HIS A 92 17.38 -17.30 2.30
C HIS A 92 17.77 -16.05 3.11
N PRO A 93 18.90 -16.00 3.85
CA PRO A 93 19.31 -14.80 4.58
C PRO A 93 19.57 -13.61 3.65
N VAL A 94 20.12 -13.85 2.46
CA VAL A 94 20.39 -12.81 1.46
C VAL A 94 19.08 -12.28 0.90
N VAL A 95 18.17 -13.15 0.46
CA VAL A 95 16.86 -12.76 -0.08
C VAL A 95 16.00 -12.06 0.98
N LYS A 96 16.03 -12.54 2.23
CA LYS A 96 15.33 -11.92 3.36
C LYS A 96 15.87 -10.53 3.68
N THR A 97 17.20 -10.36 3.66
CA THR A 97 17.85 -9.06 3.84
C THR A 97 17.51 -8.10 2.70
N LEU A 98 17.61 -8.53 1.43
CA LEU A 98 17.22 -7.70 0.28
C LEU A 98 15.74 -7.31 0.34
N GLY A 99 14.87 -8.24 0.71
CA GLY A 99 13.44 -7.97 0.90
C GLY A 99 13.20 -6.96 2.01
N GLY A 100 13.91 -7.07 3.15
CA GLY A 100 13.83 -6.12 4.26
C GLY A 100 14.35 -4.72 3.91
N LEU A 101 15.35 -4.63 3.03
CA LEU A 101 15.91 -3.35 2.56
C LEU A 101 15.02 -2.62 1.54
N SER A 102 14.04 -3.31 0.93
CA SER A 102 13.18 -2.70 -0.08
C SER A 102 12.37 -1.51 0.44
N SER A 103 11.80 -1.58 1.65
CA SER A 103 11.04 -0.47 2.24
C SER A 103 11.93 0.74 2.61
N PRO A 104 13.06 0.58 3.33
CA PRO A 104 13.99 1.68 3.59
C PRO A 104 14.52 2.36 2.33
N LEU A 105 14.84 1.59 1.28
CA LEU A 105 15.31 2.15 0.00
C LEU A 105 14.22 2.97 -0.69
N VAL A 106 12.96 2.52 -0.65
CA VAL A 106 11.82 3.29 -1.19
C VAL A 106 11.65 4.60 -0.42
N TRP A 107 11.73 4.58 0.91
CA TRP A 107 11.66 5.80 1.72
C TRP A 107 12.80 6.77 1.43
N LEU A 108 14.02 6.26 1.26
CA LEU A 108 15.17 7.07 0.86
C LEU A 108 14.97 7.68 -0.53
N ALA A 109 14.49 6.90 -1.50
CA ALA A 109 14.21 7.39 -2.85
C ALA A 109 13.11 8.48 -2.86
N ILE A 110 12.06 8.32 -2.05
CA ILE A 110 11.04 9.35 -1.84
C ILE A 110 11.68 10.61 -1.24
N GLY A 111 12.56 10.46 -0.24
CA GLY A 111 13.32 11.56 0.35
C GLY A 111 14.18 12.32 -0.66
N CYS A 112 14.91 11.61 -1.53
CA CYS A 112 15.68 12.21 -2.62
C CYS A 112 14.77 12.94 -3.63
N THR A 113 13.60 12.37 -3.93
CA THR A 113 12.63 12.99 -4.84
C THR A 113 12.05 14.28 -4.25
N LEU A 114 11.79 14.31 -2.94
CA LEU A 114 11.37 15.53 -2.23
C LEU A 114 12.47 16.60 -2.22
N GLY A 115 13.73 16.20 -2.06
CA GLY A 115 14.87 17.13 -2.09
C GLY A 115 15.08 17.81 -3.45
N ASN A 116 14.67 17.15 -4.54
CA ASN A 116 14.72 17.73 -5.90
C ASN A 116 13.52 18.64 -6.21
N ALA A 117 12.46 18.60 -5.41
CA ALA A 117 11.30 19.46 -5.61
C ALA A 117 11.49 20.82 -4.93
N SER A 118 11.00 21.89 -5.55
CA SER A 118 11.09 23.26 -5.06
C SER A 118 10.15 23.46 -3.85
N ILE A 119 10.59 23.08 -2.65
CA ILE A 119 9.84 23.24 -1.39
C ILE A 119 9.30 24.67 -1.24
N LYS A 120 10.08 25.67 -1.67
CA LYS A 120 9.69 27.08 -1.64
C LYS A 120 8.47 27.37 -2.52
N GLU A 121 8.43 26.83 -3.73
CA GLU A 121 7.30 27.02 -4.67
C GLU A 121 6.07 26.25 -4.19
N ALA A 122 6.27 25.01 -3.72
CA ALA A 122 5.20 24.22 -3.13
C ALA A 122 4.58 24.94 -1.92
N ALA A 123 5.40 25.47 -1.01
CA ALA A 123 4.92 26.17 0.19
C ALA A 123 4.08 27.42 -0.12
N THR A 124 4.27 28.06 -1.28
CA THR A 124 3.48 29.23 -1.70
C THR A 124 2.14 28.89 -2.34
N ASP A 125 1.91 27.62 -2.71
CA ASP A 125 0.70 27.19 -3.41
C ASP A 125 -0.45 26.89 -2.43
N LYS A 126 -1.42 27.81 -2.37
CA LYS A 126 -2.61 27.68 -1.51
C LYS A 126 -3.46 26.44 -1.84
N TYR A 127 -3.55 26.05 -3.12
CA TYR A 127 -4.37 24.91 -3.52
C TYR A 127 -3.72 23.59 -3.08
N ALA A 128 -2.39 23.50 -3.19
CA ALA A 128 -1.64 22.35 -2.70
C ALA A 128 -1.79 22.17 -1.18
N TRP A 129 -1.80 23.26 -0.40
CA TRP A 129 -2.09 23.20 1.05
C TRP A 129 -3.50 22.74 1.36
N ILE A 130 -4.52 23.33 0.72
CA ILE A 130 -5.93 22.97 0.94
C ILE A 130 -6.14 21.49 0.63
N PHE A 131 -5.68 21.02 -0.53
CA PHE A 131 -5.79 19.62 -0.90
C PHE A 131 -5.07 18.73 0.11
N SER A 132 -3.85 19.07 0.50
CA SER A 132 -3.04 18.24 1.39
C SER A 132 -3.66 18.13 2.79
N VAL A 133 -4.22 19.21 3.33
CA VAL A 133 -4.91 19.19 4.63
C VAL A 133 -6.19 18.35 4.55
N ILE A 134 -7.00 18.53 3.51
CA ILE A 134 -8.21 17.72 3.30
C ILE A 134 -7.83 16.24 3.12
N LYS A 135 -6.75 15.94 2.41
CA LYS A 135 -6.27 14.58 2.19
C LYS A 135 -5.77 13.92 3.47
N VAL A 136 -4.90 14.61 4.22
CA VAL A 136 -4.21 14.06 5.40
C VAL A 136 -5.11 14.02 6.64
N PHE A 137 -6.03 14.98 6.79
CA PHE A 137 -6.93 15.07 7.95
C PHE A 137 -8.39 14.82 7.58
N GLY A 138 -8.89 15.44 6.52
CA GLY A 138 -10.28 15.28 6.11
C GLY A 138 -10.64 13.84 5.71
N ALA A 139 -9.84 13.20 4.85
CA ALA A 139 -10.16 11.86 4.35
C ALA A 139 -10.17 10.78 5.46
N PRO A 140 -9.17 10.69 6.36
CA PRO A 140 -9.25 9.74 7.47
C PRO A 140 -10.38 10.06 8.45
N LEU A 141 -10.71 11.34 8.66
CA LEU A 141 -11.82 11.74 9.51
C LEU A 141 -13.18 11.29 8.93
N VAL A 142 -13.37 11.42 7.62
CA VAL A 142 -14.58 10.90 6.94
C VAL A 142 -14.66 9.39 7.09
N VAL A 143 -13.55 8.67 6.91
CA VAL A 143 -13.49 7.21 7.09
C VAL A 143 -13.80 6.83 8.53
N LEU A 144 -13.25 7.54 9.51
CA LEU A 144 -13.58 7.35 10.93
C LEU A 144 -15.08 7.50 11.16
N GLY A 145 -15.68 8.56 10.62
CA GLY A 145 -17.12 8.83 10.74
C GLY A 145 -17.97 7.72 10.14
N ILE A 146 -17.59 7.19 8.97
CA ILE A 146 -18.26 6.06 8.34
C ILE A 146 -18.14 4.81 9.20
N LEU A 147 -16.95 4.47 9.69
CA LEU A 147 -16.74 3.30 10.54
C LEU A 147 -17.53 3.41 11.84
N ALA A 148 -17.52 4.57 12.49
CA ALA A 148 -18.30 4.82 13.70
C ALA A 148 -19.81 4.74 13.44
N PHE A 149 -20.27 5.22 12.29
CA PHE A 149 -21.68 5.13 11.88
C PHE A 149 -22.12 3.69 11.62
N VAL A 150 -21.26 2.89 10.96
CA VAL A 150 -21.52 1.46 10.74
C VAL A 150 -21.56 0.71 12.07
N GLU A 151 -20.62 0.98 12.98
CA GLU A 151 -20.58 0.37 14.32
C GLU A 151 -21.82 0.75 15.15
N TRP A 152 -22.27 2.00 15.03
CA TRP A 152 -23.47 2.48 15.69
C TRP A 152 -24.74 1.76 15.18
N ILE A 153 -24.90 1.61 13.86
CA ILE A 153 -26.01 0.82 13.29
C ILE A 153 -25.92 -0.64 13.72
N ALA A 154 -24.73 -1.24 13.67
CA ALA A 154 -24.53 -2.64 14.03
C ALA A 154 -24.93 -2.89 15.49
N THR A 155 -24.57 -1.98 16.40
CA THR A 155 -24.98 -2.01 17.81
C THR A 155 -26.50 -1.93 17.97
N LEU A 156 -27.19 -1.07 17.21
CA LEU A 156 -28.65 -0.98 17.22
C LEU A 156 -29.33 -2.25 16.67
N CYS A 157 -28.71 -2.92 15.71
CA CYS A 157 -29.20 -4.16 15.12
C CYS A 157 -28.83 -5.43 15.92
N GLY A 158 -28.20 -5.30 17.09
CA GLY A 158 -27.85 -6.43 17.95
C GLY A 158 -26.52 -7.12 17.61
N TYR A 159 -25.70 -6.50 16.77
CA TYR A 159 -24.32 -6.93 16.45
C TYR A 159 -23.32 -5.88 16.96
N PRO A 160 -23.20 -5.67 18.29
CA PRO A 160 -22.15 -4.81 18.81
C PRO A 160 -20.78 -5.39 18.43
N GLN A 161 -19.79 -4.54 18.20
CA GLN A 161 -18.39 -4.88 17.96
C GLN A 161 -18.10 -5.50 16.59
N LEU A 162 -18.78 -5.03 15.55
CA LEU A 162 -18.54 -5.50 14.18
C LEU A 162 -17.16 -5.08 13.66
N ILE A 163 -16.71 -3.89 14.04
CA ILE A 163 -15.43 -3.31 13.59
C ILE A 163 -14.38 -3.46 14.68
N SER A 164 -13.34 -4.24 14.39
CA SER A 164 -12.18 -4.37 15.30
C SER A 164 -11.29 -3.13 15.29
N ALA A 165 -10.59 -2.89 16.40
CA ALA A 165 -9.60 -1.81 16.50
C ALA A 165 -8.52 -1.92 15.41
N GLU A 166 -8.09 -3.13 15.05
CA GLU A 166 -7.11 -3.38 13.98
C GLU A 166 -7.64 -2.95 12.60
N THR A 167 -8.93 -3.21 12.34
CA THR A 167 -9.59 -2.82 11.08
C THR A 167 -9.74 -1.30 10.99
N MET A 168 -10.11 -0.65 12.09
CA MET A 168 -10.15 0.81 12.18
C MET A 168 -8.76 1.40 11.95
N GLN A 169 -7.74 0.91 12.67
CA GLN A 169 -6.36 1.38 12.60
C GLN A 169 -5.80 1.27 11.18
N SER A 170 -5.88 0.09 10.58
CA SER A 170 -5.38 -0.15 9.22
C SER A 170 -6.10 0.70 8.18
N SER A 171 -7.41 0.91 8.33
CA SER A 171 -8.19 1.76 7.44
C SER A 171 -7.77 3.23 7.54
N LEU A 172 -7.71 3.80 8.75
CA LEU A 172 -7.31 5.19 8.96
C LEU A 172 -5.90 5.47 8.45
N MET A 173 -4.96 4.57 8.78
CA MET A 173 -3.58 4.69 8.35
C MET A 173 -3.45 4.65 6.82
N MET A 174 -4.24 3.82 6.14
CA MET A 174 -4.25 3.74 4.67
C MET A 174 -4.72 5.04 4.01
N TRP A 175 -5.75 5.68 4.58
CA TRP A 175 -6.33 6.89 4.01
C TRP A 175 -5.56 8.16 4.32
N MET A 176 -4.70 8.13 5.35
CA MET A 176 -3.82 9.23 5.72
C MET A 176 -2.57 9.34 4.83
N VAL A 177 -2.19 8.25 4.15
CA VAL A 177 -0.97 8.22 3.32
C VAL A 177 -1.01 9.34 2.27
N PRO A 178 0.11 10.04 2.02
CA PRO A 178 0.22 11.04 0.96
C PRO A 178 -0.23 10.49 -0.41
N PRO A 179 -0.56 11.36 -1.37
CA PRO A 179 -1.00 10.95 -2.70
C PRO A 179 0.03 10.03 -3.35
N ALA A 180 -0.46 9.06 -4.12
CA ALA A 180 0.39 8.04 -4.72
C ALA A 180 1.41 8.67 -5.68
N THR A 181 2.69 8.47 -5.39
CA THR A 181 3.82 9.02 -6.15
C THR A 181 3.81 8.62 -7.62
N VAL A 182 3.30 7.43 -7.94
CA VAL A 182 3.14 6.96 -9.32
C VAL A 182 2.10 7.79 -10.10
N ALA A 183 0.99 8.18 -9.47
CA ALA A 183 0.00 9.04 -10.13
C ALA A 183 0.56 10.44 -10.37
N VAL A 184 1.32 10.98 -9.42
CA VAL A 184 2.05 12.24 -9.57
C VAL A 184 3.07 12.15 -10.70
N ALA A 185 3.81 11.04 -10.79
CA ALA A 185 4.74 10.79 -11.88
C ALA A 185 4.04 10.73 -13.24
N TYR A 186 2.82 10.17 -13.34
CA TYR A 186 2.04 10.25 -14.56
C TYR A 186 1.61 11.66 -14.91
N CYS A 187 1.14 12.47 -13.96
CA CYS A 187 0.81 13.87 -14.19
C CYS A 187 2.01 14.66 -14.73
N ILE A 188 3.19 14.42 -14.16
CA ILE A 188 4.46 15.00 -14.61
C ILE A 188 4.84 14.50 -16.01
N ASN A 189 4.76 13.20 -16.29
CA ASN A 189 5.14 12.65 -17.59
C ASN A 189 4.19 13.04 -18.73
N PHE A 190 2.89 13.23 -18.45
CA PHE A 190 1.87 13.55 -19.44
C PHE A 190 1.49 15.04 -19.53
N ASP A 191 2.23 15.91 -18.85
CA ASP A 191 1.98 17.36 -18.83
C ASP A 191 0.58 17.77 -18.38
N LYS A 192 0.04 17.03 -17.40
CA LYS A 192 -1.26 17.33 -16.80
C LYS A 192 -1.04 17.92 -15.42
N GLU A 193 -1.21 19.23 -15.30
CA GLU A 193 -1.13 19.93 -14.01
C GLU A 193 0.16 19.59 -13.23
N LYS A 194 1.30 19.51 -13.94
CA LYS A 194 2.58 19.02 -13.39
C LYS A 194 2.98 19.76 -12.11
N GLN A 195 2.82 21.08 -12.10
CA GLN A 195 3.19 21.93 -10.97
C GLN A 195 2.32 21.66 -9.75
N MET A 196 0.99 21.62 -9.93
CA MET A 196 0.05 21.33 -8.85
C MET A 196 0.25 19.91 -8.30
N ALA A 197 0.43 18.92 -9.18
CA ALA A 197 0.66 17.52 -8.77
C ALA A 197 1.95 17.37 -7.97
N SER A 198 3.03 18.01 -8.41
CA SER A 198 4.33 18.02 -7.72
C SER A 198 4.23 18.71 -6.35
N ASN A 199 3.72 19.94 -6.32
CA ASN A 199 3.56 20.74 -5.10
C ASN A 199 2.71 20.01 -4.05
N THR A 200 1.59 19.43 -4.49
CA THR A 200 0.68 18.68 -3.63
C THR A 200 1.36 17.44 -3.05
N SER A 201 2.14 16.71 -3.85
CA SER A 201 2.88 15.54 -3.38
C SER A 201 3.89 15.91 -2.29
N VAL A 202 4.62 17.02 -2.46
CA VAL A 202 5.62 17.50 -1.49
C VAL A 202 4.93 17.91 -0.19
N ILE A 203 3.92 18.79 -0.26
CA ILE A 203 3.24 19.32 0.92
C ILE A 203 2.52 18.20 1.67
N SER A 204 1.80 17.31 0.98
CA SER A 204 1.14 16.18 1.61
C SER A 204 2.13 15.24 2.32
N THR A 205 3.31 15.01 1.74
CA THR A 205 4.31 14.14 2.38
C THR A 205 4.92 14.79 3.62
N LEU A 206 5.18 16.10 3.58
CA LEU A 206 5.66 16.85 4.74
C LEU A 206 4.60 16.96 5.84
N LEU A 207 3.34 17.21 5.47
CA LEU A 207 2.19 17.26 6.40
C LEU A 207 1.85 15.90 7.00
N ALA A 208 2.09 14.81 6.27
CA ALA A 208 1.84 13.46 6.77
C ALA A 208 2.72 13.14 7.98
N VAL A 209 3.94 13.69 8.10
CA VAL A 209 4.83 13.41 9.25
C VAL A 209 4.20 13.80 10.59
N PRO A 210 3.81 15.07 10.84
CA PRO A 210 3.06 15.43 12.04
C PRO A 210 1.64 14.84 12.05
N GLY A 211 1.01 14.67 10.88
CA GLY A 211 -0.32 14.04 10.76
C GLY A 211 -0.36 12.62 11.32
N ILE A 212 0.66 11.80 11.04
CA ILE A 212 0.82 10.44 11.57
C ILE A 212 0.82 10.46 13.08
N VAL A 213 1.58 11.37 13.71
CA VAL A 213 1.65 11.47 15.17
C VAL A 213 0.27 11.80 15.76
N ILE A 214 -0.44 12.77 15.17
CA ILE A 214 -1.78 13.17 15.61
C ILE A 214 -2.76 12.00 15.49
N TRP A 215 -2.78 11.32 14.34
CA TRP A 215 -3.68 10.20 14.11
C TRP A 215 -3.39 8.99 14.99
N VAL A 216 -2.12 8.69 15.27
CA VAL A 216 -1.75 7.65 16.22
C VAL A 216 -2.28 7.97 17.63
N LEU A 217 -2.22 9.23 18.06
CA LEU A 217 -2.81 9.65 19.34
C LEU A 217 -4.33 9.47 19.34
N ILE A 218 -5.03 9.91 18.30
CA ILE A 218 -6.49 9.74 18.16
C ILE A 218 -6.88 8.26 18.20
N ILE A 219 -6.19 7.43 17.42
CA ILE A 219 -6.37 5.98 17.38
C ILE A 219 -6.20 5.36 18.77
N THR A 220 -5.15 5.78 19.49
CA THR A 220 -4.86 5.26 20.83
C THR A 220 -5.97 5.63 21.80
N LEU A 221 -6.45 6.88 21.76
CA LEU A 221 -7.56 7.34 22.59
C LEU A 221 -8.89 6.62 22.27
N LEU A 222 -9.17 6.38 20.99
CA LEU A 222 -10.37 5.65 20.55
C LEU A 222 -10.32 4.16 20.88
N THR A 223 -9.12 3.57 20.87
CA THR A 223 -8.95 2.18 21.31
C THR A 223 -9.11 2.09 22.84
N ALA A 224 -8.61 3.08 23.58
CA ALA A 224 -8.75 3.16 25.04
C ALA A 224 -10.20 3.44 25.50
N SER A 225 -11.02 4.11 24.70
CA SER A 225 -12.43 4.37 25.03
C SER A 225 -13.32 3.13 24.97
N GLY A 226 -12.81 2.01 24.42
CA GLY A 226 -13.56 0.78 24.25
C GLY A 226 -14.66 0.83 23.19
N PHE A 227 -14.76 1.94 22.44
CA PHE A 227 -15.74 2.10 21.36
C PHE A 227 -15.45 1.14 20.19
N PHE A 228 -14.16 0.85 19.93
CA PHE A 228 -13.74 -0.24 19.06
C PHE A 228 -12.92 -1.24 19.90
N PRO A 229 -13.36 -2.49 20.05
CA PRO A 229 -12.61 -3.45 20.85
C PRO A 229 -11.31 -3.85 20.15
N SER A 230 -10.23 -3.92 20.91
CA SER A 230 -9.04 -4.66 20.48
C SER A 230 -9.41 -6.13 20.36
N VAL A 231 -9.09 -6.77 19.24
CA VAL A 231 -9.13 -8.24 19.16
C VAL A 231 -8.13 -8.72 20.21
N ALA A 232 -8.62 -9.25 21.32
CA ALA A 232 -7.77 -10.05 22.18
C ALA A 232 -7.32 -11.24 21.33
N ALA A 233 -6.02 -11.34 21.08
CA ALA A 233 -5.39 -12.50 20.47
C ALA A 233 -5.62 -13.75 21.34
#